data_AF-K2GCU0-F1
#
_entry.id   AF-K2GCU0-F1
#
_cell.length_a   1.000
_cell.length_b   1.000
_cell.length_c   1.000
_cell.angle_alpha   90.00
_cell.angle_beta   90.00
_cell.angle_gamma   90.00
#
_symmetry.space_group_name_H-M   'P 1'
#
loop_
_entity.id
_entity.type
_entity.pdbx_description
1 polymer ?
#
loop_
_entity_poly.entity_id
_entity_poly.type
_entity_poly.pdbx_seq_one_letter_code
_entity_poly.pdbx_strand_id
1 'polypeptide(L)'
;MISNKSGPEQKKGFPGGFLLFVVAIILIILTVQTLTADKLAKVSFSYQLEHLVNLDLLKPDANRKIAQNDNLVTFTARFRDQETQEGIDRFNYLTLLNQKHELSSDESNLANELNSSEKNVIKSAEWFLYLSGINAADFPYTVISSAYDDDNRHNSIVITKISKRDGINLKEIKEKFVWIKHNPTAENAKEMQKDLGSLIEDFRSSNVGIGDESTKEELNNLNQYIGSIEDKTPLSQRITVFSNALNQLSSLTQQVMKNEKGASLLTLRPVRTYLDLIDKYNVLLKDISKNTALLNNARKKVASFFWFFQDKEVSTNVLEKQDSEAYSHWYIGAKKEWENFANNKGLSIKAPDQPRNLVLEKLFKSQEPSPNYFNYLFTLVPIVVVGLLLYYLFSRQMKGVGSSAFNFGKSPARLLTKESNKVTFKDVAGADEAKEELEEIVEFLKDPQKFTALGARIPKGVLLVGPPGTGKT
;
A
#
# COMPACT_ATOMS: atom_id res chain seq x y z
N MET A 1 -42.44 88.27 -6.39
CA MET A 1 -42.11 87.59 -7.66
C MET A 1 -40.77 86.89 -7.51
N ILE A 2 -40.76 85.55 -7.69
CA ILE A 2 -39.75 84.77 -8.45
C ILE A 2 -38.32 84.78 -7.84
N SER A 3 -37.58 83.68 -7.63
CA SER A 3 -37.76 82.24 -7.77
C SER A 3 -36.44 81.59 -7.31
N ASN A 4 -36.56 80.42 -6.67
CA ASN A 4 -35.62 79.29 -6.59
C ASN A 4 -34.13 79.49 -6.88
N LYS A 5 -33.32 79.04 -5.91
CA LYS A 5 -32.20 78.12 -6.18
C LYS A 5 -32.15 77.01 -5.14
N SER A 6 -32.75 75.87 -5.51
CA SER A 6 -32.49 74.56 -4.93
C SER A 6 -31.13 74.05 -5.39
N GLY A 7 -30.18 73.90 -4.48
CA GLY A 7 -28.96 73.09 -4.67
C GLY A 7 -29.13 71.75 -3.94
N PRO A 8 -28.68 70.62 -4.51
CA PRO A 8 -29.04 69.30 -4.01
C PRO A 8 -28.31 68.95 -2.71
N GLU A 9 -29.03 68.35 -1.78
CA GLU A 9 -28.46 67.66 -0.62
C GLU A 9 -27.50 66.56 -1.09
N GLN A 10 -26.19 66.75 -0.83
CA GLN A 10 -25.25 65.64 -0.84
C GLN A 10 -25.57 64.72 0.34
N LYS A 11 -26.30 63.64 0.09
CA LYS A 11 -26.25 62.45 0.93
C LYS A 11 -24.77 62.02 1.01
N LYS A 12 -24.10 62.31 2.13
CA LYS A 12 -22.77 61.78 2.43
C LYS A 12 -22.90 60.28 2.61
N GLY A 13 -22.83 59.55 1.49
CA GLY A 13 -22.67 58.11 1.47
C GLY A 13 -21.44 57.70 2.27
N PHE A 14 -21.48 56.47 2.77
CA PHE A 14 -20.37 55.83 3.47
C PHE A 14 -19.06 56.12 2.72
N PRO A 15 -18.00 56.63 3.37
CA PRO A 15 -16.78 57.02 2.67
C PRO A 15 -16.20 55.77 2.01
N GLY A 16 -16.22 55.72 0.67
CA GLY A 16 -15.73 54.57 -0.11
C GLY A 16 -14.30 54.16 0.24
N GLY A 17 -13.50 55.11 0.76
CA GLY A 17 -12.15 54.86 1.26
C GLY A 17 -12.08 53.93 2.48
N PHE A 18 -13.08 53.92 3.36
CA PHE A 18 -13.09 53.01 4.52
C PHE A 18 -13.38 51.57 4.09
N LEU A 19 -14.32 51.39 3.15
CA LEU A 19 -14.67 50.07 2.63
C LEU A 19 -13.50 49.49 1.80
N LEU A 20 -12.84 50.34 0.99
CA LEU A 20 -11.61 49.98 0.28
C LEU A 20 -10.46 49.64 1.23
N PHE A 21 -10.32 50.33 2.36
CA PHE A 21 -9.30 50.03 3.37
C PHE A 21 -9.54 48.68 4.04
N VAL A 22 -10.77 48.36 4.40
CA VAL A 22 -11.13 47.05 4.99
C VAL A 22 -10.93 45.93 3.97
N VAL A 23 -11.35 46.12 2.72
CA VAL A 23 -11.12 45.14 1.63
C VAL A 23 -9.62 44.95 1.36
N ALA A 24 -8.83 46.02 1.39
CA ALA A 24 -7.37 45.94 1.24
C ALA A 24 -6.72 45.16 2.39
N ILE A 25 -7.15 45.36 3.64
CA ILE A 25 -6.67 44.57 4.78
C ILE A 25 -7.05 43.09 4.61
N ILE A 26 -8.28 42.79 4.19
CA ILE A 26 -8.72 41.41 3.95
C ILE A 26 -7.89 40.77 2.83
N LEU A 27 -7.61 41.49 1.74
CA LEU A 27 -6.75 41.02 0.66
C LEU A 27 -5.29 40.83 1.10
N ILE A 28 -4.75 41.72 1.93
CA ILE A 28 -3.42 41.56 2.53
C ILE A 28 -3.39 40.32 3.43
N ILE A 29 -4.42 40.09 4.24
CA ILE A 29 -4.52 38.87 5.08
C ILE A 29 -4.62 37.62 4.20
N LEU A 30 -5.44 37.63 3.15
CA LEU A 30 -5.59 36.50 2.22
C LEU A 30 -4.30 36.22 1.44
N THR A 31 -3.55 37.25 1.05
CA THR A 31 -2.25 37.10 0.36
C THR A 31 -1.13 36.65 1.30
N VAL A 32 -1.15 37.09 2.57
CA VAL A 32 -0.22 36.57 3.59
C VAL A 32 -0.53 35.10 3.91
N GLN A 33 -1.80 34.69 3.89
CA GLN A 33 -2.19 33.27 4.03
C GLN A 33 -1.64 32.39 2.89
N THR A 34 -1.70 32.84 1.65
CA THR A 34 -1.17 32.06 0.51
C THR A 34 0.36 32.00 0.48
N LEU A 35 1.04 32.99 1.06
CA LEU A 35 2.50 33.04 1.16
C LEU A 35 3.07 32.23 2.35
N THR A 36 2.26 31.93 3.37
CA THR A 36 2.67 31.21 4.60
C THR A 36 2.19 29.76 4.68
N ALA A 37 1.42 29.29 3.69
CA ALA A 37 1.03 27.89 3.60
C ALA A 37 2.24 27.03 3.21
N ASP A 38 2.83 26.34 4.20
CA ASP A 38 3.87 25.34 3.95
C ASP A 38 3.41 24.32 2.91
N LYS A 39 4.27 24.05 1.91
CA LYS A 39 4.04 22.96 0.96
C LYS A 39 4.03 21.64 1.73
N LEU A 40 2.85 21.09 1.99
CA LEU A 40 2.69 19.77 2.59
C LEU A 40 3.03 18.68 1.56
N ALA A 41 3.75 17.66 1.97
CA ALA A 41 3.89 16.47 1.13
C ALA A 41 2.52 15.79 0.99
N LYS A 42 2.21 15.29 -0.20
CA LYS A 42 0.98 14.52 -0.44
C LYS A 42 1.14 13.13 0.18
N VAL A 43 0.49 12.91 1.32
CA VAL A 43 0.40 11.62 2.00
C VAL A 43 -1.04 11.14 1.84
N SER A 44 -1.25 9.93 1.33
CA SER A 44 -2.56 9.47 0.84
C SER A 44 -3.10 8.20 1.51
N PHE A 45 -2.38 7.53 2.43
CA PHE A 45 -2.84 6.25 3.00
C PHE A 45 -2.57 6.04 4.50
N SER A 46 -3.30 5.06 5.09
CA SER A 46 -3.21 4.69 6.51
C SER A 46 -1.85 4.09 6.90
N TYR A 47 -1.38 3.06 6.18
CA TYR A 47 -0.12 2.36 6.45
C TYR A 47 1.14 3.08 5.97
N GLN A 48 0.99 4.23 5.30
CA GLN A 48 2.11 4.99 4.75
C GLN A 48 3.12 5.39 5.85
N LEU A 49 2.64 5.66 7.07
CA LEU A 49 3.50 6.05 8.17
C LEU A 49 4.42 4.90 8.63
N GLU A 50 3.96 3.65 8.58
CA GLU A 50 4.79 2.48 8.89
C GLU A 50 5.98 2.37 7.95
N HIS A 51 5.73 2.54 6.64
CA HIS A 51 6.78 2.51 5.63
C HIS A 51 7.81 3.62 5.85
N LEU A 52 7.35 4.85 6.08
CA LEU A 52 8.22 6.00 6.32
C LEU A 52 9.11 5.82 7.55
N VAL A 53 8.56 5.22 8.61
CA VAL A 53 9.31 4.89 9.83
C VAL A 53 10.30 3.74 9.59
N ASN A 54 9.84 2.65 8.96
CA ASN A 54 10.70 1.50 8.66
C ASN A 54 11.88 1.89 7.79
N LEU A 55 11.69 2.79 6.83
CA LEU A 55 12.73 3.26 5.92
C LEU A 55 13.59 4.40 6.49
N ASP A 56 13.36 4.80 7.75
CA ASP A 56 14.05 5.92 8.40
C ASP A 56 13.98 7.25 7.63
N LEU A 57 12.87 7.52 6.95
CA LEU A 57 12.71 8.72 6.10
C LEU A 57 12.28 9.97 6.88
N LEU A 58 11.92 9.82 8.16
CA LEU A 58 11.38 10.90 9.00
C LEU A 58 12.38 11.35 10.08
N LYS A 59 12.33 12.64 10.42
CA LYS A 59 13.10 13.24 11.53
C LYS A 59 12.45 12.91 12.88
N PRO A 60 13.07 12.10 13.75
CA PRO A 60 12.45 11.64 15.00
C PRO A 60 12.08 12.79 15.96
N ASP A 61 12.88 13.85 15.94
CA ASP A 61 12.68 15.06 16.74
C ASP A 61 11.49 15.92 16.26
N ALA A 62 11.05 15.75 15.01
CA ALA A 62 9.91 16.46 14.42
C ALA A 62 8.60 15.66 14.46
N ASN A 63 8.65 14.39 14.85
CA ASN A 63 7.47 13.52 14.94
C ASN A 63 6.56 13.95 16.10
N ARG A 64 5.31 14.30 15.79
CA ARG A 64 4.29 14.76 16.75
C ARG A 64 2.96 14.06 16.51
N LYS A 65 2.20 13.86 17.59
CA LYS A 65 0.83 13.35 17.53
C LYS A 65 -0.13 14.29 18.24
N ILE A 66 -1.30 14.47 17.65
CA ILE A 66 -2.39 15.28 18.20
C ILE A 66 -3.59 14.35 18.33
N ALA A 67 -4.06 14.13 19.57
CA ALA A 67 -5.29 13.38 19.81
C ALA A 67 -6.49 14.27 19.46
N GLN A 68 -7.33 13.81 18.53
CA GLN A 68 -8.59 14.49 18.18
C GLN A 68 -9.70 14.06 19.15
N ASN A 69 -9.71 12.79 19.53
CA ASN A 69 -10.57 12.19 20.57
C ASN A 69 -9.88 10.94 21.14
N ASP A 70 -10.58 10.18 22.00
CA ASP A 70 -10.02 8.99 22.67
C ASP A 70 -9.53 7.88 21.70
N ASN A 71 -10.04 7.86 20.46
CA ASN A 71 -9.79 6.79 19.49
C ASN A 71 -9.03 7.24 18.23
N LEU A 72 -8.97 8.55 17.93
CA LEU A 72 -8.40 9.10 16.70
C LEU A 72 -7.21 10.01 16.99
N VAL A 73 -6.14 9.77 16.24
CA VAL A 73 -4.88 10.51 16.35
C VAL A 73 -4.49 11.02 14.97
N THR A 74 -4.12 12.29 14.91
CA THR A 74 -3.46 12.89 13.75
C THR A 74 -1.94 12.85 13.98
N PHE A 75 -1.20 12.25 13.04
CA PHE A 75 0.26 12.26 13.08
C PHE A 75 0.82 13.37 12.18
N THR A 76 1.78 14.12 12.70
CA THR A 76 2.58 15.06 11.92
C THR A 76 4.05 14.71 12.04
N ALA A 77 4.78 14.82 10.93
CA ALA A 77 6.21 14.54 10.90
C ALA A 77 6.88 15.42 9.84
N ARG A 78 8.21 15.34 9.78
CA ARG A 78 9.00 16.01 8.75
C ARG A 78 9.95 15.01 8.12
N PHE A 79 10.03 15.00 6.80
CA PHE A 79 11.01 14.21 6.08
C PHE A 79 12.43 14.66 6.43
N ARG A 80 13.36 13.70 6.42
CA ARG A 80 14.79 13.99 6.45
C ARG A 80 15.20 14.76 5.19
N ASP A 81 16.32 15.47 5.27
CA ASP A 81 16.85 16.23 4.14
C ASP A 81 17.67 15.35 3.18
N GLN A 82 18.13 14.19 3.66
CA GLN A 82 18.90 13.20 2.92
C GLN A 82 18.63 11.79 3.47
N GLU A 83 18.92 10.78 2.66
CA GLU A 83 18.84 9.36 3.05
C GLU A 83 19.91 9.05 4.11
N THR A 84 19.56 8.24 5.09
CA THR A 84 20.50 7.76 6.12
C THR A 84 21.09 6.43 5.69
N GLN A 85 22.31 6.12 6.17
CA GLN A 85 22.90 4.81 5.95
C GLN A 85 22.01 3.69 6.49
N GLU A 86 21.35 3.93 7.62
CA GLU A 86 20.39 3.00 8.22
C GLU A 86 19.16 2.79 7.33
N GLY A 87 18.57 3.86 6.79
CA GLY A 87 17.46 3.77 5.84
C GLY A 87 17.84 2.98 4.58
N ILE A 88 19.04 3.22 4.04
CA ILE A 88 19.57 2.48 2.87
C ILE A 88 19.71 0.99 3.20
N ASP A 89 20.29 0.65 4.35
CA ASP A 89 20.48 -0.73 4.77
C ASP A 89 19.14 -1.45 5.00
N ARG A 90 18.15 -0.75 5.58
CA ARG A 90 16.79 -1.26 5.78
C ARG A 90 16.06 -1.47 4.45
N PHE A 91 16.10 -0.51 3.53
CA PHE A 91 15.47 -0.65 2.21
C PHE A 91 16.09 -1.78 1.39
N ASN A 92 17.43 -1.89 1.41
CA ASN A 92 18.15 -2.97 0.74
C ASN A 92 17.77 -4.34 1.31
N TYR A 93 17.64 -4.46 2.64
CA TYR A 93 17.16 -5.69 3.27
C TYR A 93 15.76 -6.07 2.80
N LEU A 94 14.81 -5.11 2.81
CA LEU A 94 13.44 -5.38 2.37
C LEU A 94 13.37 -5.80 0.90
N THR A 95 14.19 -5.18 0.06
CA THR A 95 14.32 -5.51 -1.38
C THR A 95 14.82 -6.94 -1.57
N LEU A 96 15.90 -7.31 -0.88
CA LEU A 96 16.49 -8.65 -0.96
C LEU A 96 15.53 -9.72 -0.43
N LEU A 97 14.77 -9.40 0.63
CA LEU A 97 13.77 -10.31 1.17
C LEU A 97 12.61 -10.52 0.19
N ASN A 98 12.13 -9.46 -0.47
CA ASN A 98 11.12 -9.59 -1.53
C ASN A 98 11.61 -10.49 -2.66
N GLN A 99 12.84 -10.24 -3.14
CA GLN A 99 13.47 -11.07 -4.17
C GLN A 99 13.61 -12.53 -3.75
N LYS A 100 13.94 -12.82 -2.48
CA LYS A 100 13.97 -14.20 -1.98
C LYS A 100 12.61 -14.88 -2.14
N HIS A 101 11.52 -14.20 -1.78
CA HIS A 101 10.17 -14.76 -1.92
C HIS A 101 9.80 -15.01 -3.39
N GLU A 102 10.12 -14.07 -4.28
CA GLU A 102 9.92 -14.22 -5.74
C GLU A 102 10.70 -15.42 -6.29
N LEU A 103 12.01 -15.48 -6.00
CA LEU A 103 12.87 -16.57 -6.45
C LEU A 103 12.43 -17.94 -5.92
N SER A 104 11.95 -18.02 -4.67
CA SER A 104 11.44 -19.26 -4.09
C SER A 104 10.14 -19.73 -4.76
N SER A 105 9.28 -18.80 -5.16
CA SER A 105 8.08 -19.12 -5.94
C SER A 105 8.46 -19.63 -7.33
N ASP A 106 9.37 -18.93 -8.00
CA ASP A 106 9.88 -19.31 -9.33
C ASP A 106 10.56 -20.68 -9.30
N GLU A 107 11.30 -21.00 -8.23
CA GLU A 107 11.95 -22.30 -8.05
C GLU A 107 10.92 -23.43 -7.99
N SER A 108 9.88 -23.25 -7.18
CA SER A 108 8.77 -24.21 -7.06
C SER A 108 8.04 -24.40 -8.40
N ASN A 109 7.74 -23.30 -9.10
CA ASN A 109 7.05 -23.34 -10.39
C ASN A 109 7.89 -24.06 -11.44
N LEU A 110 9.16 -23.71 -11.58
CA LEU A 110 10.06 -24.28 -12.57
C LEU A 110 10.38 -25.76 -12.26
N ALA A 111 10.49 -26.14 -10.99
CA ALA A 111 10.61 -27.54 -10.59
C ALA A 111 9.38 -28.37 -10.99
N ASN A 112 8.17 -27.82 -10.84
CA ASN A 112 6.94 -28.48 -11.29
C ASN A 112 6.88 -28.60 -12.82
N GLU A 113 7.29 -27.57 -13.56
CA GLU A 113 7.39 -27.61 -15.02
C GLU A 113 8.40 -28.66 -15.50
N LEU A 114 9.57 -28.75 -14.86
CA LEU A 114 10.57 -29.79 -15.13
C LEU A 114 9.99 -31.19 -14.94
N ASN A 115 9.32 -31.46 -13.81
CA ASN A 115 8.68 -32.76 -13.55
C ASN A 115 7.62 -33.14 -14.61
N SER A 116 6.88 -32.15 -15.11
CA SER A 116 5.89 -32.36 -16.17
C SER A 116 6.58 -32.61 -17.53
N SER A 117 7.60 -31.81 -17.84
CA SER A 117 8.37 -31.88 -19.07
C SER A 117 9.15 -33.20 -19.18
N GLU A 118 9.74 -33.68 -18.09
CA GLU A 118 10.41 -34.99 -17.99
C GLU A 118 9.49 -36.14 -18.44
N LYS A 119 8.24 -36.15 -17.96
CA LYS A 119 7.23 -37.14 -18.38
C LYS A 119 6.92 -37.06 -19.87
N ASN A 120 6.92 -35.85 -20.44
CA ASN A 120 6.70 -35.65 -21.88
C ASN A 120 7.90 -36.13 -22.70
N VAL A 121 9.13 -35.90 -22.22
CA VAL A 121 10.34 -36.44 -22.82
C VAL A 121 10.31 -37.96 -22.83
N ILE A 122 10.00 -38.60 -21.70
CA ILE A 122 9.91 -40.06 -21.61
C ILE A 122 8.89 -40.61 -22.61
N LYS A 123 7.67 -40.04 -22.64
CA LYS A 123 6.62 -40.47 -23.58
C LYS A 123 7.06 -40.31 -25.03
N SER A 124 7.62 -39.16 -25.39
CA SER A 124 8.06 -38.84 -26.75
C SER A 124 9.22 -39.73 -27.20
N ALA A 125 10.20 -39.96 -26.31
CA ALA A 125 11.31 -40.86 -26.56
C ALA A 125 10.84 -42.32 -26.71
N GLU A 126 9.95 -42.81 -25.84
CA GLU A 126 9.37 -44.14 -25.98
C GLU A 126 8.63 -44.32 -27.30
N TRP A 127 7.82 -43.33 -27.71
CA TRP A 127 7.13 -43.33 -29.01
C TRP A 127 8.13 -43.41 -30.17
N PHE A 128 9.15 -42.56 -30.15
CA PHE A 128 10.16 -42.55 -31.21
C PHE A 128 10.94 -43.86 -31.29
N LEU A 129 11.38 -44.41 -30.15
CA LEU A 129 12.14 -45.65 -30.08
C LEU A 129 11.28 -46.85 -30.52
N TYR A 130 10.00 -46.87 -30.14
CA TYR A 130 9.03 -47.86 -30.62
C TYR A 130 8.94 -47.84 -32.15
N LEU A 131 8.65 -46.67 -32.75
CA LEU A 131 8.51 -46.54 -34.20
C LEU A 131 9.80 -46.87 -34.95
N SER A 132 10.96 -46.59 -34.35
CA SER A 132 12.27 -46.96 -34.90
C SER A 132 12.56 -48.47 -34.86
N GLY A 133 11.77 -49.24 -34.11
CA GLY A 133 11.94 -50.69 -33.93
C GLY A 133 13.12 -51.06 -33.01
N ILE A 134 13.48 -50.16 -32.10
CA ILE A 134 14.56 -50.37 -31.12
C ILE A 134 13.97 -51.03 -29.88
N ASN A 135 14.62 -52.09 -29.41
CA ASN A 135 14.25 -52.74 -28.16
C ASN A 135 15.13 -52.23 -27.02
N ALA A 136 14.57 -51.38 -26.15
CA ALA A 136 15.28 -50.88 -24.98
C ALA A 136 15.49 -51.93 -23.88
N ALA A 137 14.81 -53.09 -23.95
CA ALA A 137 14.98 -54.17 -22.96
C ALA A 137 16.37 -54.83 -23.05
N ASP A 138 16.99 -54.82 -24.24
CA ASP A 138 18.31 -55.40 -24.46
C ASP A 138 19.43 -54.40 -24.10
N PHE A 139 19.19 -53.10 -24.33
CA PHE A 139 20.13 -52.02 -24.02
C PHE A 139 19.38 -50.75 -23.60
N PRO A 140 19.55 -50.26 -22.36
CA PRO A 140 18.97 -48.99 -21.91
C PRO A 140 19.40 -47.84 -22.81
N TYR A 141 18.45 -47.03 -23.25
CA TYR A 141 18.71 -45.91 -24.15
C TYR A 141 18.77 -44.59 -23.37
N THR A 142 19.94 -43.99 -23.30
CA THR A 142 20.15 -42.70 -22.63
C THR A 142 19.71 -41.55 -23.54
N VAL A 143 18.60 -40.90 -23.16
CA VAL A 143 18.09 -39.69 -23.82
C VAL A 143 18.85 -38.47 -23.30
N ILE A 144 19.01 -38.39 -21.98
CA ILE A 144 19.73 -37.30 -21.32
C ILE A 144 20.70 -37.94 -20.32
N SER A 145 21.99 -37.63 -20.45
CA SER A 145 23.04 -38.17 -19.59
C SER A 145 23.03 -37.57 -18.19
N SER A 146 23.69 -38.26 -17.26
CA SER A 146 23.95 -37.79 -15.89
C SER A 146 24.83 -36.55 -15.80
N ALA A 147 25.39 -36.06 -16.91
CA ALA A 147 26.11 -34.79 -16.94
C ALA A 147 25.19 -33.58 -16.68
N TYR A 148 23.87 -33.78 -16.81
CA TYR A 148 22.85 -32.78 -16.50
C TYR A 148 22.29 -32.90 -15.08
N ASP A 149 22.71 -33.91 -14.32
CA ASP A 149 22.32 -34.04 -12.92
C ASP A 149 23.02 -32.97 -12.06
N ASP A 150 22.31 -32.48 -11.05
CA ASP A 150 22.85 -31.58 -10.04
C ASP A 150 22.67 -32.19 -8.63
N ASP A 151 23.24 -31.56 -7.61
CA ASP A 151 23.20 -32.06 -6.22
C ASP A 151 21.76 -32.17 -5.66
N ASN A 152 20.82 -31.40 -6.22
CA ASN A 152 19.43 -31.32 -5.76
C ASN A 152 18.47 -32.12 -6.64
N ARG A 153 18.82 -32.43 -7.89
CA ARG A 153 17.93 -33.04 -8.87
C ARG A 153 18.65 -33.97 -9.84
N HIS A 154 18.08 -35.17 -10.00
CA HIS A 154 18.42 -36.08 -11.09
C HIS A 154 17.63 -35.70 -12.35
N ASN A 155 18.31 -35.11 -13.32
CA ASN A 155 17.74 -34.67 -14.59
C ASN A 155 17.95 -35.68 -15.72
N SER A 156 18.80 -36.67 -15.52
CA SER A 156 19.10 -37.72 -16.49
C SER A 156 17.88 -38.59 -16.79
N ILE A 157 17.73 -38.94 -18.06
CA ILE A 157 16.60 -39.73 -18.55
C ILE A 157 17.14 -40.90 -19.34
N VAL A 158 16.87 -42.10 -18.83
CA VAL A 158 17.24 -43.38 -19.44
C VAL A 158 15.99 -44.21 -19.66
N ILE A 159 15.73 -44.57 -20.91
CA ILE A 159 14.61 -45.45 -21.27
C ILE A 159 15.08 -46.90 -21.17
N THR A 160 14.58 -47.61 -20.17
CA THR A 160 14.91 -49.03 -19.90
C THR A 160 13.85 -49.99 -20.41
N LYS A 161 12.64 -49.50 -20.67
CA LYS A 161 11.52 -50.30 -21.17
C LYS A 161 10.69 -49.44 -22.11
N ILE A 162 10.28 -50.03 -23.22
CA ILE A 162 9.34 -49.42 -24.16
C ILE A 162 8.01 -50.16 -24.01
N SER A 163 6.94 -49.42 -23.74
CA SER A 163 5.60 -49.99 -23.69
C SER A 163 5.21 -50.53 -25.07
N LYS A 164 4.65 -51.74 -25.14
CA LYS A 164 4.05 -52.25 -26.38
C LYS A 164 2.93 -51.31 -26.82
N ARG A 165 2.85 -51.05 -28.12
CA ARG A 165 1.84 -50.19 -28.74
C ARG A 165 1.23 -50.92 -29.92
N ASP A 166 0.05 -50.49 -30.34
CA ASP A 166 -0.55 -50.94 -31.59
C ASP A 166 0.10 -50.20 -32.76
N GLY A 167 0.19 -50.86 -33.90
CA GLY A 167 0.85 -50.34 -35.10
C GLY A 167 2.17 -51.02 -35.40
N ILE A 168 2.66 -50.84 -36.62
CA ILE A 168 3.85 -51.51 -37.13
C ILE A 168 5.06 -50.58 -37.02
N ASN A 169 6.22 -51.10 -36.61
CA ASN A 169 7.43 -50.28 -36.52
C ASN A 169 8.33 -50.41 -37.77
N LEU A 170 9.33 -49.52 -37.88
CA LEU A 170 10.25 -49.47 -39.02
C LEU A 170 11.01 -50.79 -39.22
N LYS A 171 11.35 -51.50 -38.14
CA LYS A 171 12.04 -52.80 -38.22
C LYS A 171 11.11 -53.86 -38.83
N GLU A 172 9.89 -53.96 -38.34
CA GLU A 172 8.86 -54.90 -38.85
C GLU A 172 8.49 -54.61 -40.31
N ILE A 173 8.29 -53.34 -40.68
CA ILE A 173 8.03 -52.98 -42.08
C ILE A 173 9.21 -53.36 -42.98
N LYS A 174 10.46 -53.16 -42.54
CA LYS A 174 11.64 -53.56 -43.31
C LYS A 174 11.68 -55.08 -43.52
N GLU A 175 11.42 -55.85 -42.48
CA GLU A 175 11.35 -57.32 -42.55
C GLU A 175 10.24 -57.77 -43.53
N LYS A 176 9.05 -57.17 -43.44
CA LYS A 176 7.94 -57.38 -44.39
C LYS A 176 8.33 -57.03 -45.83
N PHE A 177 9.02 -55.91 -46.04
CA PHE A 177 9.46 -55.45 -47.35
C PHE A 177 10.42 -56.43 -48.04
N VAL A 178 11.34 -57.05 -47.30
CA VAL A 178 12.27 -58.06 -47.85
C VAL A 178 11.51 -59.21 -48.52
N TRP A 179 10.44 -59.70 -47.87
CA TRP A 179 9.61 -60.76 -48.42
C TRP A 179 8.82 -60.30 -49.67
N ILE A 180 8.22 -59.11 -49.62
CA ILE A 180 7.46 -58.53 -50.75
C ILE A 180 8.36 -58.30 -51.96
N LYS A 181 9.61 -57.87 -51.74
CA LYS A 181 10.59 -57.64 -52.80
C LYS A 181 10.90 -58.91 -53.60
N HIS A 182 10.87 -60.08 -52.96
CA HIS A 182 11.14 -61.37 -53.62
C HIS A 182 9.91 -61.98 -54.28
N ASN A 183 8.70 -61.70 -53.77
CA ASN A 183 7.44 -62.21 -54.32
C ASN A 183 6.38 -61.10 -54.43
N PRO A 184 6.51 -60.17 -55.40
CA PRO A 184 5.64 -59.01 -55.46
C PRO A 184 4.26 -59.35 -56.04
N THR A 185 3.22 -59.06 -55.26
CA THR A 185 1.82 -59.12 -55.68
C THR A 185 1.16 -57.74 -55.53
N ALA A 186 0.09 -57.50 -56.30
CA ALA A 186 -0.65 -56.23 -56.21
C ALA A 186 -1.25 -55.98 -54.83
N GLU A 187 -1.70 -57.04 -54.16
CA GLU A 187 -2.29 -57.00 -52.82
C GLU A 187 -1.25 -56.65 -51.76
N ASN A 188 -0.11 -57.38 -51.73
CA ASN A 188 0.98 -57.11 -50.79
C ASN A 188 1.57 -55.71 -50.98
N ALA A 189 1.68 -55.24 -52.23
CA ALA A 189 2.15 -53.89 -52.52
C ALA A 189 1.18 -52.81 -52.02
N LYS A 190 -0.13 -53.06 -52.08
CA LYS A 190 -1.16 -52.15 -51.55
C LYS A 190 -1.15 -52.12 -50.02
N GLU A 191 -0.99 -53.27 -49.38
CA GLU A 191 -0.82 -53.37 -47.93
C GLU A 191 0.45 -52.64 -47.46
N MET A 192 1.58 -52.87 -48.14
CA MET A 192 2.86 -52.19 -47.86
C MET A 192 2.74 -50.66 -47.96
N GLN A 193 2.05 -50.15 -49.00
CA GLN A 193 1.81 -48.73 -49.18
C GLN A 193 1.02 -48.14 -48.00
N LYS A 194 -0.01 -48.86 -47.54
CA LYS A 194 -0.83 -48.46 -46.39
C LYS A 194 -0.01 -48.47 -45.09
N ASP A 195 0.71 -49.54 -44.82
CA ASP A 195 1.52 -49.70 -43.60
C ASP A 195 2.62 -48.64 -43.53
N LEU A 196 3.34 -48.42 -44.64
CA LEU A 196 4.40 -47.43 -44.72
C LEU A 196 3.85 -46.01 -44.56
N GLY A 197 2.71 -45.69 -45.20
CA GLY A 197 2.00 -44.42 -45.01
C GLY A 197 1.59 -44.19 -43.54
N SER A 198 1.03 -45.22 -42.89
CA SER A 198 0.68 -45.17 -41.47
C SER A 198 1.90 -44.89 -40.59
N LEU A 199 3.02 -45.60 -40.82
CA LEU A 199 4.25 -45.40 -40.07
C LEU A 199 4.78 -43.96 -40.20
N ILE A 200 4.72 -43.38 -41.40
CA ILE A 200 5.17 -42.00 -41.62
C ILE A 200 4.27 -41.00 -40.90
N GLU A 201 2.95 -41.21 -40.91
CA GLU A 201 2.03 -40.39 -40.12
C GLU A 201 2.29 -40.53 -38.62
N ASP A 202 2.61 -41.73 -38.13
CA ASP A 202 2.98 -41.94 -36.73
C ASP A 202 4.27 -41.20 -36.36
N PHE A 203 5.28 -41.17 -37.23
CA PHE A 203 6.50 -40.36 -37.04
C PHE A 203 6.20 -38.85 -37.03
N ARG A 204 5.23 -38.41 -37.82
CA ARG A 204 4.79 -37.00 -37.89
C ARG A 204 3.88 -36.61 -36.71
N SER A 205 3.39 -37.58 -35.96
CA SER A 205 2.45 -37.34 -34.87
C SER A 205 3.03 -36.40 -33.80
N SER A 206 2.14 -35.66 -33.15
CA SER A 206 2.50 -34.80 -32.02
C SER A 206 3.06 -35.58 -30.82
N ASN A 207 2.77 -36.89 -30.73
CA ASN A 207 3.26 -37.78 -29.68
C ASN A 207 4.78 -37.99 -29.77
N VAL A 208 5.32 -38.13 -30.98
CA VAL A 208 6.77 -38.16 -31.22
C VAL A 208 7.33 -36.76 -31.03
N GLY A 209 6.65 -35.76 -31.59
CA GLY A 209 7.02 -34.36 -31.38
C GLY A 209 8.29 -33.95 -32.11
N ILE A 210 8.53 -34.48 -33.33
CA ILE A 210 9.58 -34.00 -34.23
C ILE A 210 9.36 -32.49 -34.42
N GLY A 211 10.32 -31.69 -33.96
CA GLY A 211 10.17 -30.24 -33.90
C GLY A 211 11.05 -29.48 -34.87
N ASP A 212 11.86 -30.17 -35.66
CA ASP A 212 12.69 -29.58 -36.71
C ASP A 212 11.87 -29.43 -38.01
N GLU A 213 11.90 -28.24 -38.61
CA GLU A 213 11.08 -27.90 -39.77
C GLU A 213 11.49 -28.73 -40.99
N SER A 214 12.80 -28.92 -41.20
CA SER A 214 13.35 -29.72 -42.30
C SER A 214 12.88 -31.17 -42.22
N THR A 215 13.00 -31.78 -41.04
CA THR A 215 12.59 -33.17 -40.80
C THR A 215 11.09 -33.37 -41.02
N LYS A 216 10.25 -32.39 -40.64
CA LYS A 216 8.81 -32.43 -40.90
C LYS A 216 8.48 -32.33 -42.38
N GLU A 217 9.17 -31.45 -43.09
CA GLU A 217 8.99 -31.27 -44.54
C GLU A 217 9.39 -32.54 -45.30
N GLU A 218 10.53 -33.16 -44.93
CA GLU A 218 10.96 -34.45 -45.46
C GLU A 218 9.90 -35.54 -45.27
N LEU A 219 9.37 -35.69 -44.05
CA LEU A 219 8.32 -36.67 -43.77
C LEU A 219 7.02 -36.37 -44.52
N ASN A 220 6.66 -35.09 -44.68
CA ASN A 220 5.48 -34.69 -45.44
C ASN A 220 5.63 -35.03 -46.93
N ASN A 221 6.78 -34.71 -47.50
CA ASN A 221 7.09 -35.01 -48.90
C ASN A 221 7.10 -36.52 -49.15
N LEU A 222 7.67 -37.29 -48.23
CA LEU A 222 7.72 -38.74 -48.30
C LEU A 222 6.31 -39.36 -48.18
N ASN A 223 5.46 -38.83 -47.30
CA ASN A 223 4.06 -39.24 -47.18
C ASN A 223 3.25 -38.95 -48.47
N GLN A 224 3.38 -37.74 -49.02
CA GLN A 224 2.73 -37.35 -50.28
C GLN A 224 3.19 -38.22 -51.44
N TYR A 225 4.49 -38.52 -51.51
CA TYR A 225 5.06 -39.36 -52.56
C TYR A 225 4.48 -40.78 -52.53
N ILE A 226 4.36 -41.39 -51.35
CA ILE A 226 3.74 -42.72 -51.19
C ILE A 226 2.24 -42.70 -51.47
N GLY A 227 1.55 -41.65 -51.05
CA GLY A 227 0.12 -41.45 -51.32
C GLY A 227 -0.20 -41.29 -52.81
N SER A 228 0.74 -40.77 -53.60
CA SER A 228 0.57 -40.54 -55.05
C SER A 228 0.67 -41.79 -55.93
N ILE A 229 1.06 -42.94 -55.37
CA ILE A 229 1.20 -44.20 -56.12
C ILE A 229 -0.19 -44.75 -56.45
N GLU A 230 -0.54 -44.79 -57.74
CA GLU A 230 -1.79 -45.36 -58.23
C GLU A 230 -1.75 -46.89 -58.31
N ASP A 231 -2.91 -47.55 -58.23
CA ASP A 231 -3.03 -49.01 -58.37
C ASP A 231 -2.52 -49.54 -59.73
N LYS A 232 -2.49 -48.69 -60.76
CA LYS A 232 -2.01 -49.02 -62.12
C LYS A 232 -0.48 -48.94 -62.27
N THR A 233 0.24 -48.39 -61.29
CA THR A 233 1.69 -48.23 -61.35
C THR A 233 2.39 -49.60 -61.38
N PRO A 234 3.37 -49.85 -62.27
CA PRO A 234 4.12 -51.10 -62.33
C PRO A 234 4.70 -51.52 -60.98
N LEU A 235 4.57 -52.81 -60.63
CA LEU A 235 5.04 -53.34 -59.33
C LEU A 235 6.52 -53.06 -59.07
N SER A 236 7.38 -53.15 -60.09
CA SER A 236 8.81 -52.84 -59.97
C SER A 236 9.08 -51.39 -59.56
N GLN A 237 8.29 -50.45 -60.07
CA GLN A 237 8.37 -49.04 -59.68
C GLN A 237 7.89 -48.85 -58.24
N ARG A 238 6.76 -49.46 -57.86
CA ARG A 238 6.23 -49.41 -56.48
C ARG A 238 7.26 -49.91 -55.45
N ILE A 239 7.89 -51.05 -55.72
CA ILE A 239 8.94 -51.62 -54.84
C ILE A 239 10.14 -50.67 -54.72
N THR A 240 10.54 -50.02 -55.81
CA THR A 240 11.64 -49.05 -55.79
C THR A 240 11.29 -47.85 -54.91
N VAL A 241 10.06 -47.34 -55.00
CA VAL A 241 9.57 -46.26 -54.14
C VAL A 241 9.59 -46.66 -52.67
N PHE A 242 9.05 -47.84 -52.33
CA PHE A 242 9.06 -48.33 -50.95
C PHE A 242 10.49 -48.50 -50.41
N SER A 243 11.42 -49.01 -51.23
CA SER A 243 12.83 -49.13 -50.85
C SER A 243 13.45 -47.77 -50.52
N ASN A 244 13.20 -46.77 -51.36
CA ASN A 244 13.74 -45.43 -51.18
C ASN A 244 13.17 -44.76 -49.92
N ALA A 245 11.85 -44.87 -49.72
CA ALA A 245 11.18 -44.36 -48.53
C ALA A 245 11.71 -45.01 -47.24
N LEU A 246 11.91 -46.33 -47.23
CA LEU A 246 12.49 -47.03 -46.07
C LEU A 246 13.92 -46.60 -45.80
N ASN A 247 14.74 -46.40 -46.84
CA ASN A 247 16.10 -45.90 -46.68
C ASN A 247 16.12 -44.47 -46.13
N GLN A 248 15.24 -43.60 -46.61
CA GLN A 248 15.09 -42.23 -46.12
C GLN A 248 14.66 -42.21 -44.64
N LEU A 249 13.62 -42.97 -44.26
CA LEU A 249 13.20 -43.13 -42.86
C LEU A 249 14.32 -43.69 -41.97
N SER A 250 15.15 -44.59 -42.50
CA SER A 250 16.31 -45.12 -41.77
C SER A 250 17.38 -44.07 -41.53
N SER A 251 17.67 -43.25 -42.54
CA SER A 251 18.61 -42.14 -42.41
C SER A 251 18.09 -41.11 -41.40
N LEU A 252 16.81 -40.75 -41.47
CA LEU A 252 16.17 -39.80 -40.57
C LEU A 252 16.18 -40.30 -39.12
N THR A 253 15.85 -41.57 -38.89
CA THR A 253 15.92 -42.16 -37.54
C THR A 253 17.34 -42.14 -36.98
N GLN A 254 18.36 -42.47 -37.78
CA GLN A 254 19.76 -42.36 -37.36
C GLN A 254 20.19 -40.93 -37.04
N GLN A 255 19.74 -39.94 -37.81
CA GLN A 255 20.01 -38.53 -37.55
C GLN A 255 19.39 -38.07 -36.23
N VAL A 256 18.12 -38.42 -35.98
CA VAL A 256 17.42 -38.08 -34.73
C VAL A 256 18.08 -38.72 -33.51
N MET A 257 18.55 -39.97 -33.64
CA MET A 257 19.22 -40.70 -32.57
C MET A 257 20.65 -40.23 -32.26
N LYS A 258 21.21 -39.36 -33.09
CA LYS A 258 22.58 -38.86 -32.89
C LYS A 258 22.71 -38.26 -31.50
N ASN A 259 23.72 -38.71 -30.76
CA ASN A 259 24.06 -38.15 -29.47
C ASN A 259 24.98 -36.94 -29.66
N GLU A 260 24.61 -35.81 -29.10
CA GLU A 260 25.43 -34.61 -29.06
C GLU A 260 25.49 -34.09 -27.63
N LYS A 261 26.72 -33.87 -27.13
CA LYS A 261 26.98 -33.36 -25.77
C LYS A 261 26.30 -34.13 -24.64
N GLY A 262 26.09 -35.44 -24.80
CA GLY A 262 25.47 -36.28 -23.77
C GLY A 262 23.95 -36.23 -23.76
N ALA A 263 23.31 -35.67 -24.79
CA ALA A 263 21.88 -35.79 -25.04
C ALA A 263 21.65 -36.39 -26.43
N SER A 264 20.63 -37.23 -26.56
CA SER A 264 20.17 -37.80 -27.83
C SER A 264 18.72 -37.39 -28.09
N LEU A 265 18.22 -37.61 -29.31
CA LEU A 265 16.85 -37.21 -29.70
C LEU A 265 16.61 -35.68 -29.63
N LEU A 266 17.67 -34.89 -29.86
CA LEU A 266 17.61 -33.42 -29.80
C LEU A 266 16.69 -32.80 -30.86
N THR A 267 16.33 -33.53 -31.91
CA THR A 267 15.34 -33.04 -32.89
C THR A 267 13.92 -33.05 -32.32
N LEU A 268 13.66 -33.86 -31.29
CA LEU A 268 12.37 -33.92 -30.60
C LEU A 268 12.18 -32.64 -29.77
N ARG A 269 11.05 -31.98 -29.97
CA ARG A 269 10.69 -30.75 -29.23
C ARG A 269 10.70 -30.97 -27.71
N PRO A 270 10.10 -32.04 -27.15
CA PRO A 270 10.09 -32.23 -25.70
C PRO A 270 11.49 -32.26 -25.09
N VAL A 271 12.46 -32.92 -25.76
CA VAL A 271 13.85 -33.00 -25.29
C VAL A 271 14.49 -31.62 -25.25
N ARG A 272 14.37 -30.82 -26.33
CA ARG A 272 14.92 -29.46 -26.37
C ARG A 272 14.30 -28.55 -25.32
N THR A 273 12.98 -28.60 -25.15
CA THR A 273 12.28 -27.80 -24.15
C THR A 273 12.73 -28.17 -22.74
N TYR A 274 12.93 -29.46 -22.46
CA TYR A 274 13.42 -29.89 -21.15
C TYR A 274 14.85 -29.42 -20.86
N LEU A 275 15.76 -29.47 -21.84
CA LEU A 275 17.13 -28.95 -21.68
C LEU A 275 17.13 -27.43 -21.43
N ASP A 276 16.30 -26.66 -22.13
CA ASP A 276 16.13 -25.22 -21.89
C ASP A 276 15.59 -24.93 -20.48
N LEU A 277 14.66 -25.75 -19.98
CA LEU A 277 14.16 -25.63 -18.61
C LEU A 277 15.25 -25.95 -17.57
N ILE A 278 16.11 -26.95 -17.82
CA ILE A 278 17.26 -27.24 -16.95
C ILE A 278 18.21 -26.05 -16.90
N ASP A 279 18.56 -25.46 -18.05
CA ASP A 279 19.43 -24.30 -18.11
C ASP A 279 18.85 -23.10 -17.35
N LYS A 280 17.54 -22.83 -17.51
CA LYS A 280 16.82 -21.80 -16.74
C LYS A 280 16.86 -22.07 -15.24
N TYR A 281 16.66 -23.32 -14.83
CA TYR A 281 16.67 -23.71 -13.42
C TYR A 281 18.07 -23.53 -12.81
N ASN A 282 19.13 -23.87 -13.54
CA ASN A 282 20.50 -23.66 -13.11
C ASN A 282 20.86 -22.17 -12.93
N VAL A 283 20.37 -21.31 -13.82
CA VAL A 283 20.53 -19.84 -13.66
C VAL A 283 19.78 -19.36 -12.42
N LEU A 284 18.56 -19.84 -12.20
CA LEU A 284 17.76 -19.48 -11.03
C LEU A 284 18.43 -19.89 -9.71
N LEU A 285 19.00 -21.09 -9.63
CA LEU A 285 19.75 -21.56 -8.45
C LEU A 285 20.95 -20.65 -8.13
N LYS A 286 21.64 -20.16 -9.16
CA LYS A 286 22.74 -19.21 -8.99
C LYS A 286 22.24 -17.87 -8.42
N ASP A 287 21.10 -17.38 -8.89
CA ASP A 287 20.49 -16.15 -8.39
C ASP A 287 19.97 -16.30 -6.95
N ILE A 288 19.39 -17.45 -6.61
CA ILE A 288 19.00 -17.80 -5.22
C ILE A 288 20.22 -17.78 -4.31
N SER A 289 21.31 -18.43 -4.70
CA SER A 289 22.56 -18.47 -3.92
C SER A 289 23.13 -17.07 -3.69
N LYS A 290 23.17 -16.26 -4.76
CA LYS A 290 23.63 -14.87 -4.70
C LYS A 290 22.74 -14.00 -3.80
N ASN A 291 21.43 -14.06 -3.97
CA ASN A 291 20.48 -13.31 -3.15
C ASN A 291 20.58 -13.74 -1.68
N THR A 292 20.69 -15.03 -1.40
CA THR A 292 20.84 -15.57 -0.04
C THR A 292 22.10 -15.02 0.65
N ALA A 293 23.23 -14.95 -0.06
CA ALA A 293 24.46 -14.37 0.48
C ALA A 293 24.31 -12.87 0.80
N LEU A 294 23.69 -12.10 -0.11
CA LEU A 294 23.43 -10.67 0.08
C LEU A 294 22.44 -10.42 1.23
N LEU A 295 21.35 -11.20 1.29
CA LEU A 295 20.33 -11.12 2.32
C LEU A 295 20.92 -11.42 3.70
N ASN A 296 21.78 -12.43 3.81
CA ASN A 296 22.47 -12.75 5.07
C ASN A 296 23.35 -11.59 5.56
N ASN A 297 24.00 -10.86 4.65
CA ASN A 297 24.77 -9.66 5.00
C ASN A 297 23.83 -8.52 5.44
N ALA A 298 22.79 -8.23 4.66
CA ALA A 298 21.80 -7.20 4.98
C ALA A 298 21.10 -7.47 6.32
N ARG A 299 20.74 -8.73 6.59
CA ARG A 299 20.14 -9.18 7.85
C ARG A 299 20.97 -8.80 9.08
N LYS A 300 22.30 -8.93 9.00
CA LYS A 300 23.19 -8.55 10.12
C LYS A 300 23.11 -7.06 10.44
N LYS A 301 22.95 -6.22 9.43
CA LYS A 301 22.86 -4.75 9.61
C LYS A 301 21.55 -4.31 10.25
N VAL A 302 20.47 -5.07 10.03
CA VAL A 302 19.12 -4.75 10.54
C VAL A 302 18.68 -5.69 11.68
N ALA A 303 19.59 -6.48 12.25
CA ALA A 303 19.24 -7.52 13.22
C ALA A 303 18.63 -6.97 14.51
N SER A 304 19.06 -5.79 14.95
CA SER A 304 18.56 -5.11 16.15
C SER A 304 17.32 -4.25 15.91
N PHE A 305 16.89 -4.10 14.66
CA PHE A 305 15.74 -3.27 14.31
C PHE A 305 14.43 -4.06 14.39
N PHE A 306 13.37 -3.39 14.87
CA PHE A 306 12.01 -3.90 14.86
C PHE A 306 11.24 -3.24 13.72
N TRP A 307 10.61 -4.07 12.89
CA TRP A 307 9.83 -3.64 11.75
C TRP A 307 8.37 -3.42 12.14
N PHE A 308 7.74 -2.46 11.51
CA PHE A 308 6.30 -2.25 11.60
C PHE A 308 5.61 -2.86 10.39
N PHE A 309 4.78 -3.88 10.62
CA PHE A 309 4.09 -4.62 9.59
C PHE A 309 2.67 -4.92 10.03
N GLN A 310 1.67 -4.36 9.32
CA GLN A 310 0.24 -4.57 9.60
C GLN A 310 -0.12 -4.21 11.06
N ASP A 311 0.24 -3.00 11.49
CA ASP A 311 0.01 -2.46 12.84
C ASP A 311 0.70 -3.22 13.99
N LYS A 312 1.70 -4.07 13.67
CA LYS A 312 2.46 -4.85 14.65
C LYS A 312 3.95 -4.59 14.57
N GLU A 313 4.59 -4.62 15.74
CA GLU A 313 6.04 -4.62 15.89
C GLU A 313 6.55 -6.06 15.72
N VAL A 314 7.31 -6.32 14.67
CA VAL A 314 7.86 -7.64 14.33
C VAL A 314 9.37 -7.60 14.22
N SER A 315 10.05 -8.63 14.70
CA SER A 315 11.50 -8.75 14.53
C SER A 315 11.86 -9.13 13.09
N THR A 316 13.11 -8.86 12.70
CA THR A 316 13.66 -9.25 11.39
C THR A 316 13.39 -10.74 11.06
N ASN A 317 13.60 -11.65 12.02
CA ASN A 317 13.33 -13.08 11.81
C ASN A 317 11.85 -13.42 11.63
N VAL A 318 10.95 -12.65 12.25
CA VAL A 318 9.50 -12.84 12.12
C VAL A 318 9.01 -12.28 10.80
N LEU A 319 9.58 -11.15 10.33
CA LEU A 319 9.26 -10.56 9.03
C LEU A 319 9.60 -11.52 7.88
N GLU A 320 10.74 -12.21 7.93
CA GLU A 320 11.13 -13.18 6.89
C GLU A 320 10.23 -14.41 6.78
N LYS A 321 9.47 -14.70 7.83
CA LYS A 321 8.55 -15.84 7.90
C LYS A 321 7.11 -15.44 7.58
N GLN A 322 6.85 -14.18 7.28
CA GLN A 322 5.52 -13.76 6.86
C GLN A 322 5.15 -14.38 5.51
N ASP A 323 3.84 -14.38 5.25
CA ASP A 323 3.30 -14.76 3.97
C ASP A 323 3.90 -13.90 2.84
N SER A 324 4.31 -14.55 1.74
CA SER A 324 5.01 -13.90 0.63
C SER A 324 4.15 -12.88 -0.10
N GLU A 325 2.85 -13.15 -0.26
CA GLU A 325 1.93 -12.24 -0.97
C GLU A 325 1.65 -11.01 -0.13
N ALA A 326 1.34 -11.22 1.16
CA ALA A 326 1.13 -10.14 2.11
C ALA A 326 2.37 -9.24 2.23
N TYR A 327 3.55 -9.85 2.29
CA TYR A 327 4.82 -9.12 2.31
C TYR A 327 5.06 -8.33 1.03
N SER A 328 4.88 -8.95 -0.15
CA SER A 328 5.09 -8.29 -1.45
C SER A 328 4.19 -7.07 -1.63
N HIS A 329 2.89 -7.22 -1.31
CA HIS A 329 1.94 -6.11 -1.37
C HIS A 329 2.36 -4.94 -0.46
N TRP A 330 2.79 -5.27 0.77
CA TRP A 330 3.30 -4.28 1.71
C TRP A 330 4.61 -3.64 1.22
N TYR A 331 5.55 -4.41 0.67
CA TYR A 331 6.83 -3.94 0.17
C TYR A 331 6.67 -2.95 -1.01
N ILE A 332 5.68 -3.14 -1.89
CA ILE A 332 5.37 -2.19 -2.98
C ILE A 332 5.09 -0.79 -2.41
N GLY A 333 4.37 -0.71 -1.29
CA GLY A 333 4.14 0.54 -0.56
C GLY A 333 5.45 1.16 -0.07
N ALA A 334 6.29 0.37 0.60
CA ALA A 334 7.61 0.82 1.07
C ALA A 334 8.48 1.34 -0.09
N LYS A 335 8.58 0.58 -1.18
CA LYS A 335 9.35 0.95 -2.37
C LYS A 335 8.88 2.27 -2.97
N LYS A 336 7.56 2.47 -3.06
CA LYS A 336 6.99 3.73 -3.55
C LYS A 336 7.37 4.92 -2.67
N GLU A 337 7.37 4.77 -1.35
CA GLU A 337 7.80 5.85 -0.45
C GLU A 337 9.30 6.14 -0.59
N TRP A 338 10.13 5.10 -0.74
CA TRP A 338 11.56 5.25 -0.98
C TRP A 338 11.85 6.03 -2.28
N GLU A 339 11.25 5.62 -3.40
CA GLU A 339 11.44 6.28 -4.70
C GLU A 339 10.95 7.73 -4.71
N ASN A 340 9.89 8.03 -3.95
CA ASN A 340 9.36 9.40 -3.84
C ASN A 340 10.13 10.28 -2.85
N PHE A 341 11.07 9.74 -2.09
CA PHE A 341 11.81 10.49 -1.07
C PHE A 341 12.52 11.72 -1.66
N ALA A 342 13.10 11.60 -2.86
CA ALA A 342 13.79 12.71 -3.53
C ALA A 342 12.90 13.96 -3.72
N ASN A 343 11.59 13.76 -3.91
CA ASN A 343 10.59 14.82 -4.07
C ASN A 343 10.06 15.35 -2.73
N ASN A 344 10.11 14.53 -1.69
CA ASN A 344 9.50 14.80 -0.39
C ASN A 344 10.50 15.27 0.68
N LYS A 345 11.81 15.14 0.42
CA LYS A 345 12.86 15.49 1.38
C LYS A 345 12.70 16.91 1.94
N GLY A 346 12.82 17.02 3.26
CA GLY A 346 12.68 18.28 4.00
C GLY A 346 11.25 18.82 4.16
N LEU A 347 10.25 18.26 3.48
CA LEU A 347 8.84 18.66 3.60
C LEU A 347 8.19 18.13 4.88
N SER A 348 7.19 18.86 5.37
CA SER A 348 6.33 18.42 6.48
C SER A 348 5.18 17.57 5.96
N ILE A 349 4.77 16.59 6.77
CA ILE A 349 3.62 15.73 6.51
C ILE A 349 2.60 15.84 7.62
N LYS A 350 1.33 15.72 7.22
CA LYS A 350 0.20 15.50 8.11
C LYS A 350 -0.53 14.25 7.60
N ALA A 351 -0.37 13.16 8.33
CA ALA A 351 -1.10 11.93 8.03
C ALA A 351 -2.60 12.14 8.31
N PRO A 352 -3.50 11.48 7.56
CA PRO A 352 -4.92 11.50 7.87
C PRO A 352 -5.18 10.91 9.25
N ASP A 353 -6.36 11.20 9.81
CA ASP A 353 -6.75 10.71 11.12
C ASP A 353 -6.89 9.18 11.09
N GLN A 354 -6.25 8.52 12.05
CA GLN A 354 -6.16 7.07 12.11
C GLN A 354 -6.53 6.56 13.51
N PRO A 355 -7.03 5.32 13.62
CA PRO A 355 -7.19 4.68 14.91
C PRO A 355 -5.84 4.62 15.63
N ARG A 356 -5.89 4.72 16.96
CA ARG A 356 -4.71 4.76 17.82
C ARG A 356 -3.86 3.49 17.65
N ASN A 357 -2.78 3.58 16.88
CA ASN A 357 -1.79 2.52 16.71
C ASN A 357 -0.76 2.59 17.86
N LEU A 358 -0.80 1.60 18.76
CA LEU A 358 0.06 1.48 19.96
C LEU A 358 1.56 1.53 19.66
N VAL A 359 1.94 1.23 18.43
CA VAL A 359 3.33 1.12 18.01
C VAL A 359 3.86 2.49 17.55
N LEU A 360 3.08 3.19 16.73
CA LEU A 360 3.37 4.59 16.34
C LEU A 360 3.31 5.54 17.54
N GLU A 361 2.49 5.22 18.55
CA GLU A 361 2.41 6.00 19.78
C GLU A 361 3.73 6.17 20.54
N LYS A 362 4.63 5.18 20.46
CA LYS A 362 5.95 5.21 21.11
C LYS A 362 6.92 6.16 20.41
N LEU A 363 6.73 6.40 19.11
CA LEU A 363 7.65 7.13 18.25
C LEU A 363 7.27 8.61 18.08
N PHE A 364 6.03 8.99 18.41
CA PHE A 364 5.51 10.34 18.20
C PHE A 364 5.19 11.00 19.55
N LYS A 365 5.77 12.19 19.78
CA LYS A 365 5.55 12.96 21.01
C LYS A 365 4.16 13.60 20.98
N SER A 366 3.42 13.48 22.08
CA SER A 366 2.13 14.17 22.22
C SER A 366 2.35 15.68 22.19
N GLN A 367 1.54 16.36 21.39
CA GLN A 367 1.47 17.81 21.35
C GLN A 367 0.03 18.24 21.62
N GLU A 368 -0.15 19.19 22.53
CA GLU A 368 -1.45 19.82 22.74
C GLU A 368 -1.82 20.62 21.48
N PRO A 369 -3.10 20.61 21.06
CA PRO A 369 -3.54 21.38 19.90
C PRO A 369 -3.17 22.86 20.12
N SER A 370 -2.34 23.41 19.23
CA SER A 370 -1.88 24.79 19.35
C SER A 370 -3.10 25.73 19.40
N PRO A 371 -3.19 26.65 20.37
CA PRO A 371 -4.27 27.62 20.41
C PRO A 371 -4.28 28.40 19.11
N ASN A 372 -5.40 28.35 18.38
CA ASN A 372 -5.55 29.08 17.13
C ASN A 372 -5.74 30.58 17.41
N TYR A 373 -4.68 31.27 17.85
CA TYR A 373 -4.65 32.72 18.10
C TYR A 373 -5.22 33.53 16.93
N PHE A 374 -5.08 33.02 15.71
CA PHE A 374 -5.64 33.60 14.49
C PHE A 374 -7.18 33.55 14.44
N ASN A 375 -7.81 32.46 14.90
CA ASN A 375 -9.29 32.40 15.03
C ASN A 375 -9.80 33.36 16.11
N TYR A 376 -9.04 33.53 17.19
CA TYR A 376 -9.36 34.54 18.20
C TYR A 376 -9.28 35.95 17.62
N LEU A 377 -8.29 36.24 16.76
CA LEU A 377 -8.19 37.50 16.05
C LEU A 377 -9.44 37.77 15.17
N PHE A 378 -9.88 36.78 14.38
CA PHE A 378 -11.10 36.87 13.57
C PHE A 378 -12.37 37.04 14.42
N THR A 379 -12.40 36.47 15.63
CA THR A 379 -13.50 36.66 16.58
C THR A 379 -13.52 38.09 17.15
N LEU A 380 -12.35 38.72 17.30
CA LEU A 380 -12.23 40.10 17.78
C LEU A 380 -12.48 41.15 16.68
N VAL A 381 -12.29 40.82 15.40
CA VAL A 381 -12.49 41.74 14.27
C VAL A 381 -13.89 42.40 14.28
N PRO A 382 -15.02 41.67 14.43
CA PRO A 382 -16.35 42.28 14.52
C PRO A 382 -16.47 43.27 15.69
N ILE A 383 -15.86 42.96 16.84
CA ILE A 383 -15.89 43.81 18.03
C ILE A 383 -15.11 45.10 17.77
N VAL A 384 -13.94 45.00 17.16
CA VAL A 384 -13.11 46.18 16.80
C VAL A 384 -13.80 47.01 15.73
N VAL A 385 -14.44 46.39 14.73
CA VAL A 385 -15.19 47.10 13.68
C VAL A 385 -16.39 47.83 14.26
N VAL A 386 -17.16 47.19 15.15
CA VAL A 386 -18.28 47.84 15.87
C VAL A 386 -17.76 48.95 16.78
N GLY A 387 -16.66 48.73 17.50
CA GLY A 387 -16.02 49.75 18.33
C GLY A 387 -15.56 50.97 17.54
N LEU A 388 -14.94 50.75 16.37
CA LEU A 388 -14.54 51.81 15.45
C LEU A 388 -15.75 52.51 14.80
N LEU A 389 -16.82 51.78 14.47
CA LEU A 389 -18.07 52.34 13.98
C LEU A 389 -18.73 53.22 15.04
N LEU A 390 -18.81 52.75 16.28
CA LEU A 390 -19.34 53.52 17.40
C LEU A 390 -18.46 54.75 17.67
N TYR A 391 -17.14 54.59 17.70
CA TYR A 391 -16.21 55.72 17.82
C TYR A 391 -16.42 56.75 16.70
N TYR A 392 -16.62 56.30 15.45
CA TYR A 392 -16.88 57.18 14.32
C TYR A 392 -18.27 57.84 14.37
N LEU A 393 -19.29 57.13 14.85
CA LEU A 393 -20.64 57.67 15.05
C LEU A 393 -20.68 58.68 16.20
N PHE A 394 -20.06 58.37 17.34
CA PHE A 394 -19.96 59.27 18.49
C PHE A 394 -19.07 60.48 18.20
N SER A 395 -17.93 60.32 17.53
CA SER A 395 -17.10 61.47 17.11
C SER A 395 -17.80 62.40 16.11
N ARG A 396 -18.83 61.91 15.41
CA ARG A 396 -19.71 62.72 14.55
C ARG A 396 -20.95 63.28 15.28
N GLN A 397 -21.52 62.55 16.23
CA GLN A 397 -22.69 63.00 17.02
C GLN A 397 -22.32 63.90 18.21
N MET A 398 -21.05 63.93 18.64
CA MET A 398 -20.59 64.82 19.73
C MET A 398 -20.46 66.30 19.34
N LYS A 399 -20.75 66.69 18.10
CA LYS A 399 -20.79 68.12 17.70
C LYS A 399 -22.17 68.79 17.87
N GLY A 400 -23.17 68.12 18.46
CA GLY A 400 -24.52 68.72 18.53
C GLY A 400 -25.52 68.14 19.52
N VAL A 401 -25.13 67.40 20.57
CA VAL A 401 -26.04 67.00 21.65
C VAL A 401 -25.34 67.18 23.00
N GLY A 402 -25.80 68.18 23.74
CA GLY A 402 -25.26 68.57 25.04
C GLY A 402 -25.50 67.52 26.14
N SER A 403 -24.45 67.34 26.95
CA SER A 403 -24.46 67.26 28.41
C SER A 403 -25.59 66.52 29.17
N SER A 404 -26.12 65.39 28.67
CA SER A 404 -27.15 64.63 29.42
C SER A 404 -26.78 63.18 29.77
N ALA A 405 -25.54 62.75 29.57
CA ALA A 405 -25.11 61.38 29.92
C ALA A 405 -24.28 61.25 31.22
N PHE A 406 -23.97 62.36 31.91
CA PHE A 406 -23.11 62.34 33.12
C PHE A 406 -23.85 62.42 34.48
N ASN A 407 -25.19 62.41 34.50
CA ASN A 407 -25.98 62.47 35.75
C ASN A 407 -26.46 61.10 36.27
N PHE A 408 -26.02 59.98 35.67
CA PHE A 408 -26.38 58.65 36.14
C PHE A 408 -25.35 58.16 37.18
N GLY A 409 -25.42 58.64 38.42
CA GLY A 409 -24.53 58.13 39.48
C GLY A 409 -24.48 58.84 40.84
N LYS A 410 -25.18 59.94 41.09
CA LYS A 410 -25.15 60.60 42.41
C LYS A 410 -26.26 60.03 43.31
N SER A 411 -25.86 59.27 44.33
CA SER A 411 -26.73 58.69 45.37
C SER A 411 -27.46 59.77 46.19
N PRO A 412 -28.79 59.69 46.38
CA PRO A 412 -29.57 60.62 47.20
C PRO A 412 -29.55 60.23 48.69
N ALA A 413 -28.38 59.99 49.27
CA ALA A 413 -28.26 59.64 50.69
C ALA A 413 -28.43 60.89 51.58
N ARG A 414 -29.46 60.90 52.45
CA ARG A 414 -29.63 61.92 53.50
C ARG A 414 -28.82 61.51 54.74
N LEU A 415 -27.82 62.30 55.12
CA LEU A 415 -27.15 62.16 56.41
C LEU A 415 -28.06 62.69 57.51
N LEU A 416 -28.57 61.80 58.37
CA LEU A 416 -29.34 62.16 59.56
C LEU A 416 -28.36 62.39 60.72
N THR A 417 -28.28 63.63 61.22
CA THR A 417 -27.48 63.98 62.40
C THR A 417 -28.23 63.63 63.68
N LYS A 418 -27.48 63.30 64.75
CA LYS A 418 -27.94 62.70 66.02
C LYS A 418 -28.98 63.51 66.83
N GLU A 419 -29.37 64.70 66.35
CA GLU A 419 -30.28 65.62 67.06
C GLU A 419 -31.75 65.50 66.64
N SER A 420 -32.11 64.67 65.65
CA SER A 420 -33.45 64.72 65.03
C SER A 420 -34.40 63.54 65.30
N ASN A 421 -34.03 62.50 66.06
CA ASN A 421 -34.94 61.37 66.35
C ASN A 421 -34.96 60.98 67.83
N LYS A 422 -36.14 61.11 68.47
CA LYS A 422 -36.43 60.75 69.87
C LYS A 422 -37.34 59.51 69.99
N VAL A 423 -37.32 58.60 69.02
CA VAL A 423 -38.12 57.36 69.06
C VAL A 423 -37.32 56.27 69.78
N THR A 424 -37.95 55.60 70.73
CA THR A 424 -37.36 54.50 71.53
C THR A 424 -38.17 53.22 71.37
N PHE A 425 -37.67 52.07 71.85
CA PHE A 425 -38.43 50.81 71.80
C PHE A 425 -39.78 50.86 72.53
N LYS A 426 -39.96 51.81 73.46
CA LYS A 426 -41.25 52.05 74.13
C LYS A 426 -42.31 52.63 73.20
N ASP A 427 -41.91 53.28 72.11
CA ASP A 427 -42.80 53.93 71.14
C ASP A 427 -43.23 52.96 70.02
N VAL A 428 -42.73 51.72 70.04
CA VAL A 428 -43.09 50.66 69.09
C VAL A 428 -44.05 49.71 69.79
N ALA A 429 -45.23 49.48 69.23
CA ALA A 429 -46.22 48.51 69.75
C ALA A 429 -46.20 47.21 68.92
N GLY A 430 -46.27 46.05 69.57
CA GLY A 430 -46.16 44.74 68.94
C GLY A 430 -44.72 44.38 68.51
N ALA A 431 -44.56 43.22 67.86
CA ALA A 431 -43.26 42.66 67.42
C ALA A 431 -42.25 42.42 68.56
N ASP A 432 -42.73 41.85 69.66
CA ASP A 432 -41.95 41.67 70.89
C ASP A 432 -40.70 40.78 70.67
N GLU A 433 -40.83 39.73 69.85
CA GLU A 433 -39.71 38.85 69.45
C GLU A 433 -38.60 39.63 68.70
N ALA A 434 -38.98 40.47 67.75
CA ALA A 434 -38.03 41.27 66.97
C ALA A 434 -37.37 42.38 67.78
N LYS A 435 -38.06 42.91 68.80
CA LYS A 435 -37.48 43.88 69.74
C LYS A 435 -36.44 43.22 70.62
N GLU A 436 -36.70 42.03 71.15
CA GLU A 436 -35.77 41.31 72.02
C GLU A 436 -34.46 41.00 71.28
N GLU A 437 -34.53 40.53 70.02
CA GLU A 437 -33.34 40.33 69.18
C GLU A 437 -32.57 41.63 68.89
N LEU A 438 -33.29 42.73 68.66
CA LEU A 438 -32.66 44.04 68.42
C LEU A 438 -32.09 44.66 69.71
N GLU A 439 -32.64 44.34 70.89
CA GLU A 439 -32.13 44.81 72.18
C GLU A 439 -30.73 44.25 72.44
N GLU A 440 -30.44 43.00 72.08
CA GLU A 440 -29.09 42.42 72.16
C GLU A 440 -28.10 43.22 71.29
N ILE A 441 -28.49 43.56 70.06
CA ILE A 441 -27.66 44.36 69.15
C ILE A 441 -27.44 45.78 69.71
N VAL A 442 -28.47 46.38 70.33
CA VAL A 442 -28.35 47.69 70.97
C VAL A 442 -27.46 47.63 72.22
N GLU A 443 -27.54 46.58 73.04
CA GLU A 443 -26.65 46.37 74.19
C GLU A 443 -25.20 46.19 73.73
N PHE A 444 -25.00 45.42 72.65
CA PHE A 444 -23.70 45.27 72.01
C PHE A 444 -23.14 46.63 71.54
N LEU A 445 -23.95 47.47 70.89
CA LEU A 445 -23.50 48.79 70.43
C LEU A 445 -23.20 49.77 71.56
N LYS A 446 -23.82 49.59 72.74
CA LYS A 446 -23.58 50.42 73.93
C LYS A 446 -22.31 50.01 74.68
N ASP A 447 -22.08 48.70 74.84
CA ASP A 447 -20.89 48.17 75.51
C ASP A 447 -20.25 47.01 74.71
N PRO A 448 -19.54 47.33 73.61
CA PRO A 448 -18.98 46.31 72.71
C PRO A 448 -17.84 45.50 73.35
N GLN A 449 -17.23 45.99 74.43
CA GLN A 449 -16.11 45.32 75.09
C GLN A 449 -16.56 44.05 75.81
N LYS A 450 -17.73 44.10 76.48
CA LYS A 450 -18.35 42.94 77.17
C LYS A 450 -18.57 41.76 76.21
N PHE A 451 -19.02 42.03 74.99
CA PHE A 451 -19.34 40.99 74.01
C PHE A 451 -18.12 40.53 73.19
N THR A 452 -17.17 41.43 72.90
CA THR A 452 -15.92 41.05 72.22
C THR A 452 -15.05 40.15 73.11
N ALA A 453 -15.08 40.34 74.44
CA ALA A 453 -14.38 39.49 75.40
C ALA A 453 -14.89 38.03 75.41
N LEU A 454 -16.16 37.81 75.06
CA LEU A 454 -16.77 36.48 74.90
C LEU A 454 -16.59 35.90 73.47
N GLY A 455 -15.88 36.62 72.59
CA GLY A 455 -15.61 36.19 71.21
C GLY A 455 -16.75 36.43 70.22
N ALA A 456 -17.79 37.19 70.60
CA ALA A 456 -18.92 37.49 69.72
C ALA A 456 -18.51 38.48 68.61
N ARG A 457 -19.01 38.28 67.39
CA ARG A 457 -18.74 39.14 66.22
C ARG A 457 -19.92 40.08 65.97
N ILE A 458 -19.61 41.35 65.69
CA ILE A 458 -20.63 42.38 65.43
C ILE A 458 -21.39 42.05 64.13
N PRO A 459 -22.73 41.94 64.17
CA PRO A 459 -23.54 41.91 62.96
C PRO A 459 -23.32 43.21 62.17
N LYS A 460 -22.90 43.10 60.90
CA LYS A 460 -22.59 44.28 60.06
C LYS A 460 -23.83 44.98 59.50
N GLY A 461 -25.00 44.37 59.63
CA GLY A 461 -26.27 44.91 59.19
C GLY A 461 -27.40 43.97 59.57
N VAL A 462 -28.58 44.54 59.76
CA VAL A 462 -29.82 43.80 60.03
C VAL A 462 -30.78 44.13 58.91
N LEU A 463 -31.41 43.10 58.32
CA LEU A 463 -32.44 43.27 57.31
C LEU A 463 -33.80 43.05 57.97
N LEU A 464 -34.60 44.11 58.07
CA LEU A 464 -35.98 44.01 58.53
C LEU A 464 -36.88 43.73 57.32
N VAL A 465 -37.65 42.63 57.38
CA VAL A 465 -38.53 42.19 56.29
C VAL A 465 -39.98 42.18 56.75
N GLY A 466 -40.89 42.71 55.93
CA GLY A 466 -42.32 42.68 56.21
C GLY A 466 -43.11 43.59 55.26
N PRO A 467 -44.45 43.47 55.24
CA PRO A 467 -45.35 44.32 54.44
C PRO A 467 -45.11 45.83 54.65
N PRO A 468 -45.43 46.71 53.69
CA PRO A 468 -45.30 48.15 53.88
C PRO A 468 -46.14 48.64 55.07
N GLY A 469 -45.62 49.60 55.85
CA GLY A 469 -46.33 50.19 57.01
C GLY A 469 -46.20 49.43 58.34
N THR A 470 -45.33 48.42 58.44
CA THR A 470 -45.14 47.58 59.64
C THR A 470 -44.06 48.07 60.63
N GLY A 471 -43.62 49.32 60.53
CA GLY A 471 -42.68 49.91 61.51
C GLY A 471 -41.21 49.47 61.39
N LYS A 472 -40.74 49.12 60.18
CA LYS A 472 -39.33 48.74 59.92
C LYS A 472 -38.35 49.91 59.82
N THR A 473 -38.85 51.12 59.58
CA THR A 473 -38.07 52.37 59.45
C THR A 473 -38.44 53.26 60.62
#